data_AF-A0AAD9WZL1-F1
#
_entry.id   AF-A0AAD9WZL1-F1
#
_cell.length_a   1.000
_cell.length_b   1.000
_cell.length_c   1.000
_cell.angle_alpha   90.00
_cell.angle_beta   90.00
_cell.angle_gamma   90.00
#
_symmetry.space_group_name_H-M   'P 1'
#
loop_
_entity.id
_entity.type
_entity.pdbx_description
1 polymer ?
#
loop_
_entity_poly.entity_id
_entity_poly.type
_entity_poly.pdbx_seq_one_letter_code
_entity_poly.pdbx_strand_id
1 'polypeptide(L)'
;MTGKTDSIRWLSNSEDYTTGLSTQAHNYVQHSGIFCQIVDKLLKSKIYSDYIQVCILTVNHYHCEIPEYLKKYKYLPKLNNERPNQRNPIYNERFSSLQNLVLIMFKNDSVLTPKETSWFGYYPDGAFKPVIPPQQTPLYTEDWI
;
A
#
# COMPACT_ATOMS: atom_id res chain seq x y z
N MET A 1 19.99 18.23 -14.41
CA MET A 1 19.06 17.41 -15.21
C MET A 1 17.66 17.82 -14.82
N THR A 2 17.07 18.73 -15.59
CA THR A 2 15.78 19.38 -15.32
C THR A 2 14.91 19.13 -16.54
N GLY A 3 13.89 18.27 -16.45
CA GLY A 3 12.94 18.11 -17.55
C GLY A 3 12.30 16.74 -17.74
N LYS A 4 11.77 16.11 -16.67
CA LYS A 4 10.93 14.90 -16.84
C LYS A 4 9.78 14.78 -15.85
N THR A 5 9.34 15.88 -15.25
CA THR A 5 8.21 15.92 -14.31
C THR A 5 6.83 15.99 -15.00
N ASP A 6 6.78 16.08 -16.34
CA ASP A 6 5.54 16.36 -17.08
C ASP A 6 4.78 15.11 -17.57
N SER A 7 5.25 13.88 -17.29
CA SER A 7 4.60 12.64 -17.80
C SER A 7 3.76 11.85 -16.79
N ILE A 8 3.71 12.29 -15.52
CA ILE A 8 2.86 11.66 -14.51
C ILE A 8 1.54 12.41 -14.44
N ARG A 9 0.49 11.81 -15.02
CA ARG A 9 -0.87 12.34 -14.90
C ARG A 9 -1.56 11.66 -13.72
N TRP A 10 -1.65 12.40 -12.62
CA TRP A 10 -2.47 12.02 -11.47
C TRP A 10 -3.94 12.26 -11.82
N LEU A 11 -4.70 11.17 -11.97
CA LEU A 11 -6.14 11.27 -12.21
C LEU A 11 -6.88 10.96 -10.91
N SER A 12 -7.53 11.97 -10.36
CA SER A 12 -8.56 11.82 -9.34
C SER A 12 -9.90 12.21 -9.94
N ASN A 13 -10.65 11.24 -10.47
CA ASN A 13 -12.03 11.47 -10.92
C ASN A 13 -12.89 10.25 -10.61
N SER A 14 -13.76 10.38 -9.62
CA SER A 14 -15.16 10.01 -9.79
C SER A 14 -15.97 10.91 -8.87
N GLU A 15 -16.70 11.85 -9.46
CA GLU A 15 -17.82 12.50 -8.79
C GLU A 15 -18.77 11.45 -8.21
N ASP A 16 -19.40 11.80 -7.09
CA ASP A 16 -20.24 10.94 -6.28
C ASP A 16 -21.41 10.32 -7.08
N TYR A 17 -21.28 9.07 -7.52
CA TYR A 17 -22.43 8.25 -7.95
C TYR A 17 -23.12 7.55 -6.77
N THR A 18 -23.05 8.12 -5.55
CA THR A 18 -23.60 7.50 -4.33
C THR A 18 -24.76 8.28 -3.72
N THR A 19 -25.43 9.15 -4.46
CA THR A 19 -26.80 9.57 -4.10
C THR A 19 -27.79 8.47 -4.50
N GLY A 20 -27.78 7.33 -3.78
CA GLY A 20 -28.71 6.26 -4.12
C GLY A 20 -28.65 4.94 -3.34
N LEU A 21 -27.71 4.72 -2.41
CA LEU A 21 -27.75 3.52 -1.56
C LEU A 21 -27.47 3.91 -0.11
N SER A 22 -28.52 4.38 0.55
CA SER A 22 -28.61 4.43 2.00
C SER A 22 -28.49 3.01 2.57
N THR A 23 -27.50 2.82 3.45
CA THR A 23 -27.56 1.94 4.62
C THR A 23 -27.91 0.47 4.34
N GLN A 24 -26.93 -0.34 3.92
CA GLN A 24 -26.90 -1.77 4.25
C GLN A 24 -25.53 -2.40 3.92
N ALA A 25 -24.58 -2.28 4.83
CA ALA A 25 -23.36 -3.09 4.84
C ALA A 25 -22.94 -3.40 6.29
N HIS A 26 -23.86 -3.93 7.08
CA HIS A 26 -23.55 -4.69 8.29
C HIS A 26 -24.13 -6.10 8.12
N ASN A 27 -23.53 -6.89 7.22
CA ASN A 27 -23.68 -8.33 7.22
C ASN A 27 -22.29 -8.94 7.22
N TYR A 28 -21.70 -9.02 8.41
CA TYR A 28 -20.59 -9.93 8.65
C TYR A 28 -21.06 -11.35 8.30
N VAL A 29 -20.28 -12.05 7.48
CA VAL A 29 -20.46 -13.48 7.21
C VAL A 29 -20.40 -14.22 8.55
N GLN A 30 -21.56 -14.62 9.08
CA GLN A 30 -21.69 -15.46 10.26
C GLN A 30 -21.15 -16.85 9.92
N HIS A 31 -19.89 -17.12 10.27
CA HIS A 31 -19.33 -18.47 10.19
C HIS A 31 -19.97 -19.31 11.29
N SER A 32 -21.00 -20.08 10.95
CA SER A 32 -21.78 -20.89 11.90
C SER A 32 -21.02 -22.16 12.29
N GLY A 33 -20.37 -22.14 13.45
CA GLY A 33 -19.79 -23.31 14.10
C GLY A 33 -18.90 -22.92 15.29
N ILE A 34 -19.01 -23.64 16.42
CA ILE A 34 -18.22 -23.37 17.64
C ILE A 34 -16.71 -23.41 17.33
N PHE A 35 -16.29 -24.32 16.45
CA PHE A 35 -14.90 -24.39 15.98
C PHE A 35 -14.50 -23.15 15.18
N CYS A 36 -15.33 -22.66 14.26
CA CYS A 36 -15.09 -21.42 13.53
C CYS A 36 -15.03 -20.22 14.48
N GLN A 37 -15.87 -20.15 15.51
CA GLN A 37 -15.84 -19.07 16.50
C GLN A 37 -14.59 -19.11 17.38
N ILE A 38 -14.08 -20.29 17.70
CA ILE A 38 -12.83 -20.46 18.45
C ILE A 38 -11.65 -20.07 17.57
N VAL A 39 -11.60 -20.55 16.32
CA VAL A 39 -10.56 -20.17 15.36
C VAL A 39 -10.61 -18.66 15.09
N ASP A 40 -11.78 -18.08 14.90
CA ASP A 40 -11.99 -16.65 14.73
C ASP A 40 -11.57 -15.87 15.98
N LYS A 41 -11.88 -16.34 17.19
CA LYS A 41 -11.38 -15.73 18.44
C LYS A 41 -9.87 -15.85 18.60
N LEU A 42 -9.26 -16.96 18.18
CA LEU A 42 -7.82 -17.19 18.33
C LEU A 42 -7.01 -16.41 17.29
N LEU A 43 -7.54 -16.34 16.06
CA LEU A 43 -7.07 -15.45 15.02
C LEU A 43 -7.24 -14.01 15.49
N LYS A 44 -8.43 -13.61 15.94
CA LYS A 44 -8.65 -12.26 16.48
C LYS A 44 -7.75 -11.96 17.68
N SER A 45 -7.55 -12.85 18.65
CA SER A 45 -6.74 -12.51 19.83
C SER A 45 -5.24 -12.41 19.54
N LYS A 46 -4.73 -13.19 18.58
CA LYS A 46 -3.32 -13.10 18.15
C LYS A 46 -3.08 -12.01 17.12
N ILE A 47 -4.06 -11.77 16.23
CA ILE A 47 -3.99 -10.76 15.16
C ILE A 47 -4.37 -9.38 15.71
N TYR A 48 -5.33 -9.29 16.64
CA TYR A 48 -5.86 -8.03 17.20
C TYR A 48 -5.15 -7.51 18.45
N SER A 49 -3.86 -7.77 18.60
CA SER A 49 -3.03 -6.77 19.27
C SER A 49 -2.93 -5.56 18.34
N ASP A 50 -3.14 -4.34 18.83
CA ASP A 50 -3.06 -3.11 18.01
C ASP A 50 -1.73 -3.01 17.23
N TYR A 51 -0.69 -3.69 17.72
CA TYR A 51 0.62 -3.81 17.06
C TYR A 51 0.65 -4.88 15.95
N ILE A 52 -0.08 -5.99 16.06
CA ILE A 52 -0.04 -7.12 15.11
C ILE A 52 -1.03 -6.92 13.96
N GLN A 53 -2.15 -6.22 14.21
CA GLN A 53 -3.32 -6.12 13.33
C GLN A 53 -3.03 -5.50 11.96
N VAL A 54 -1.95 -4.72 11.85
CA VAL A 54 -1.58 -4.01 10.62
C VAL A 54 -0.28 -4.53 10.01
N CYS A 55 0.49 -5.31 10.76
CA CYS A 55 1.78 -5.86 10.31
C CYS A 55 1.66 -7.28 9.75
N ILE A 56 0.45 -7.85 9.76
CA ILE A 56 0.05 -9.09 9.09
C ILE A 56 -1.38 -8.82 8.56
N LEU A 57 -1.65 -8.54 7.28
CA LEU A 57 -2.22 -9.50 6.32
C LEU A 57 -2.34 -8.87 4.91
N THR A 58 -1.34 -9.08 4.06
CA THR A 58 -1.33 -9.46 2.63
C THR A 58 -0.01 -9.00 1.98
N VAL A 59 0.37 -9.62 0.86
CA VAL A 59 1.67 -9.55 0.15
C VAL A 59 2.24 -8.13 -0.11
N ASN A 60 1.48 -7.07 0.17
CA ASN A 60 1.78 -5.69 -0.18
C ASN A 60 1.81 -4.66 0.98
N HIS A 61 1.70 -5.02 2.28
CA HIS A 61 1.48 -4.00 3.34
C HIS A 61 2.22 -4.22 4.67
N TYR A 62 3.57 -4.22 4.69
CA TYR A 62 4.32 -4.49 5.94
C TYR A 62 5.55 -3.60 6.16
N HIS A 63 5.33 -2.38 6.64
CA HIS A 63 6.40 -1.44 7.00
C HIS A 63 6.60 -1.27 8.52
N CYS A 64 5.98 -2.12 9.35
CA CYS A 64 6.20 -2.09 10.80
C CYS A 64 7.53 -2.71 11.24
N GLU A 65 8.02 -3.69 10.47
CA GLU A 65 9.28 -4.40 10.71
C GLU A 65 10.11 -4.35 9.43
N ILE A 66 10.52 -3.14 9.05
CA ILE A 66 11.31 -2.88 7.82
C ILE A 66 12.46 -3.88 7.64
N PRO A 67 13.25 -4.25 8.68
CA PRO A 67 14.31 -5.23 8.50
C PRO A 67 13.81 -6.63 8.12
N GLU A 68 12.71 -7.12 8.72
CA GLU A 68 12.13 -8.41 8.36
C GLU A 68 11.50 -8.34 6.96
N TYR A 69 10.80 -7.25 6.64
CA TYR A 69 10.21 -7.03 5.32
C TYR A 69 11.29 -7.08 4.22
N LEU A 70 12.35 -6.29 4.38
CA LEU A 70 13.46 -6.24 3.41
C LEU A 70 14.13 -7.61 3.28
N LYS A 71 14.20 -8.43 4.34
CA LYS A 71 14.82 -9.76 4.30
C LYS A 71 13.91 -10.84 3.70
N LYS A 72 12.61 -10.81 4.01
CA LYS A 72 11.67 -11.90 3.73
C LYS A 72 11.02 -11.80 2.35
N TYR A 73 10.69 -10.59 1.89
CA TYR A 73 9.95 -10.40 0.65
C TYR A 73 10.87 -10.39 -0.57
N LYS A 74 10.53 -11.20 -1.57
CA LYS A 74 11.39 -11.39 -2.76
C LYS A 74 11.13 -10.37 -3.87
N TYR A 75 9.92 -9.85 -3.96
CA TYR A 75 9.45 -9.07 -5.11
C TYR A 75 9.45 -7.57 -4.82
N LEU A 76 8.61 -7.10 -3.90
CA LEU A 76 8.40 -5.67 -3.69
C LEU A 76 9.71 -4.92 -3.32
N PRO A 77 10.51 -5.36 -2.31
CA PRO A 77 11.79 -4.70 -2.01
C PRO A 77 12.78 -4.69 -3.18
N LYS A 78 12.69 -5.67 -4.07
CA LYS A 78 13.57 -5.80 -5.23
C LYS A 78 13.12 -4.88 -6.36
N LEU A 79 11.83 -4.85 -6.69
CA LEU A 79 11.27 -4.02 -7.75
C LEU A 79 11.36 -2.52 -7.41
N ASN A 80 11.09 -2.19 -6.15
CA ASN A 80 11.15 -0.81 -5.65
C ASN A 80 12.56 -0.35 -5.27
N ASN A 81 13.61 -1.16 -5.52
CA ASN A 81 14.99 -0.81 -5.18
C ASN A 81 15.21 -0.41 -3.69
N GLU A 82 14.46 -1.04 -2.78
CA GLU A 82 14.45 -0.68 -1.34
C GLU A 82 15.66 -1.22 -0.57
N ARG A 83 16.38 -2.19 -1.14
CA ARG A 83 17.59 -2.78 -0.54
C ARG A 83 18.84 -2.02 -1.02
N PRO A 84 19.52 -1.25 -0.15
CA PRO A 84 20.63 -0.38 -0.59
C PRO A 84 21.77 -1.14 -1.30
N ASN A 85 22.08 -2.36 -0.85
CA ASN A 85 23.13 -3.20 -1.42
C ASN A 85 22.70 -4.04 -2.64
N GLN A 86 21.44 -3.94 -3.09
CA GLN A 86 20.90 -4.70 -4.21
C GLN A 86 20.18 -3.81 -5.24
N ARG A 87 20.30 -2.48 -5.13
CA ARG A 87 19.69 -1.55 -6.08
C ARG A 87 20.19 -1.82 -7.50
N ASN A 88 19.25 -1.88 -8.44
CA ASN A 88 19.53 -2.13 -9.84
C ASN A 88 19.10 -0.92 -10.69
N PRO A 89 20.05 -0.17 -11.30
CA PRO A 89 19.74 1.02 -12.08
C PRO A 89 18.92 0.72 -13.33
N ILE A 90 18.94 -0.52 -13.83
CA ILE A 90 18.14 -0.94 -14.99
C ILE A 90 16.64 -0.83 -14.70
N TYR A 91 16.22 -0.97 -13.43
CA TYR A 91 14.80 -0.81 -13.07
C TYR A 91 14.35 0.62 -13.23
N ASN A 92 15.15 1.59 -12.77
CA ASN A 92 14.88 3.00 -13.01
C ASN A 92 14.90 3.31 -14.52
N GLU A 93 15.94 2.92 -15.24
CA GLU A 93 16.06 3.17 -16.68
C GLU A 93 14.81 2.71 -17.45
N ARG A 94 14.31 1.51 -17.13
CA ARG A 94 13.12 0.95 -17.78
C ARG A 94 11.83 1.64 -17.35
N PHE A 95 11.66 1.91 -16.07
CA PHE A 95 10.46 2.60 -15.57
C PHE A 95 10.40 4.04 -16.10
N SER A 96 11.53 4.75 -16.08
CA SER A 96 11.72 6.06 -16.71
C SER A 96 11.60 6.07 -18.24
N SER A 97 11.62 4.92 -18.90
CA SER A 97 11.39 4.81 -20.36
C SER A 97 9.92 4.88 -20.75
N LEU A 98 9.01 4.75 -19.76
CA LEU A 98 7.58 4.91 -19.99
C LEU A 98 7.29 6.31 -20.54
N GLN A 99 6.54 6.36 -21.65
CA GLN A 99 6.09 7.63 -22.22
C GLN A 99 5.06 8.31 -21.33
N ASN A 100 4.18 7.51 -20.72
CA ASN A 100 3.12 7.98 -19.83
C ASN A 100 2.95 6.98 -18.68
N LEU A 101 2.82 7.49 -17.47
CA LEU A 101 2.41 6.72 -16.30
C LEU A 101 1.08 7.29 -15.79
N VAL A 102 0.02 6.48 -15.87
CA VAL A 102 -1.32 6.86 -15.41
C VAL A 102 -1.61 6.13 -14.10
N LEU A 103 -1.75 6.90 -13.03
CA LEU A 103 -2.05 6.38 -11.70
C LEU A 103 -3.43 6.89 -11.26
N ILE A 104 -4.31 5.97 -10.88
CA ILE A 104 -5.70 6.25 -10.51
C ILE A 104 -5.88 5.87 -9.05
N MET A 105 -6.39 6.81 -8.26
CA MET A 105 -6.75 6.58 -6.85
C MET A 105 -8.22 6.92 -6.66
N PHE A 106 -8.97 6.02 -6.03
CA PHE A 106 -10.37 6.25 -5.71
C PHE A 106 -10.51 6.96 -4.36
N LYS A 107 -11.35 8.00 -4.30
CA LYS A 107 -11.55 8.79 -3.08
C LYS A 107 -12.05 7.94 -1.90
N ASN A 108 -12.97 7.02 -2.19
CA ASN A 108 -13.64 6.15 -1.23
C ASN A 108 -13.20 4.68 -1.37
N ASP A 109 -11.94 4.43 -1.74
CA ASP A 109 -11.38 3.08 -1.77
C ASP A 109 -11.43 2.44 -0.38
N SER A 110 -12.02 1.25 -0.26
CA SER A 110 -12.10 0.48 0.98
C SER A 110 -11.28 -0.82 0.94
N VAL A 111 -10.51 -1.02 -0.13
CA VAL A 111 -9.68 -2.21 -0.36
C VAL A 111 -8.22 -1.90 -0.07
N LEU A 112 -7.72 -0.77 -0.54
CA LEU A 112 -6.35 -0.33 -0.32
C LEU A 112 -6.22 0.45 0.99
N THR A 113 -5.18 0.17 1.79
CA THR A 113 -4.94 0.84 3.08
C THR A 113 -3.45 1.09 3.26
N PRO A 114 -2.94 2.32 3.07
CA PRO A 114 -3.69 3.53 2.71
C PRO A 114 -4.07 3.53 1.21
N LYS A 115 -5.14 4.22 0.83
CA LYS A 115 -5.53 4.36 -0.59
C LYS A 115 -4.45 5.04 -1.44
N GLU A 116 -3.62 5.87 -0.81
CA GLU A 116 -2.50 6.57 -1.41
C GLU A 116 -1.42 5.62 -1.95
N THR A 117 -1.44 4.32 -1.58
CA THR A 117 -0.57 3.29 -2.19
C THR A 117 -0.77 3.19 -3.71
N SER A 118 -1.96 3.49 -4.23
CA SER A 118 -2.22 3.61 -5.68
C SER A 118 -1.34 4.64 -6.38
N TRP A 119 -0.84 5.60 -5.61
CA TRP A 119 -0.04 6.73 -6.04
C TRP A 119 1.39 6.68 -5.49
N PHE A 120 1.87 5.51 -5.02
CA PHE A 120 3.16 5.36 -4.33
C PHE A 120 3.30 6.15 -3.01
N GLY A 121 2.20 6.65 -2.46
CA GLY A 121 2.17 7.16 -1.08
C GLY A 121 2.06 6.02 -0.08
N TYR A 122 2.66 6.18 1.10
CA TYR A 122 2.58 5.15 2.15
C TYR A 122 2.75 5.74 3.55
N TYR A 123 2.59 4.92 4.58
CA TYR A 123 2.87 5.31 5.96
C TYR A 123 4.38 5.43 6.23
N PRO A 124 4.80 6.26 7.20
CA PRO A 124 6.16 6.24 7.73
C PRO A 124 6.49 4.89 8.35
N ASP A 125 7.77 4.53 8.35
CA ASP A 125 8.26 3.35 9.05
C ASP A 125 7.84 3.38 10.53
N GLY A 126 7.25 2.29 11.01
CA GLY A 126 6.82 2.14 12.41
C GLY A 126 5.61 2.98 12.84
N ALA A 127 4.93 3.68 11.93
CA ALA A 127 3.69 4.40 12.25
C ALA A 127 2.63 4.22 11.14
N PHE A 128 1.38 4.58 11.44
CA PHE A 128 0.26 4.52 10.47
C PHE A 128 -0.31 5.89 10.12
N LYS A 129 0.26 6.98 10.65
CA LYS A 129 -0.11 8.35 10.34
C LYS A 129 1.09 9.27 10.60
N PRO A 130 1.18 10.41 9.91
CA PRO A 130 0.38 10.78 8.73
C PRO A 130 0.76 9.92 7.50
N VAL A 131 -0.07 9.90 6.47
CA VAL A 131 0.31 9.31 5.17
C VAL A 131 1.33 10.22 4.50
N ILE A 132 2.44 9.64 4.03
CA ILE A 132 3.49 10.33 3.28
C ILE A 132 3.09 10.35 1.80
N PRO A 133 2.96 11.53 1.17
CA PRO A 133 2.72 11.61 -0.27
C PRO A 133 3.96 11.13 -1.04
N PRO A 134 3.79 10.61 -2.27
CA PRO A 134 4.88 10.02 -3.04
C PRO A 134 6.11 10.93 -3.16
N GLN A 135 5.92 12.24 -3.32
CA GLN A 135 7.00 13.22 -3.49
C GLN A 135 7.91 13.37 -2.26
N GLN A 136 7.48 12.89 -1.10
CA GLN A 136 8.24 12.91 0.15
C GLN A 136 8.83 11.54 0.50
N THR A 137 8.55 10.50 -0.29
CA THR A 137 9.11 9.16 -0.05
C THR A 137 10.57 9.10 -0.49
N PRO A 138 11.42 8.30 0.19
CA PRO A 138 12.79 8.06 -0.26
C PRO A 138 12.87 7.54 -1.69
N LEU A 139 11.90 6.69 -2.09
CA LEU A 139 11.77 6.18 -3.45
C LEU A 139 11.75 7.30 -4.50
N TYR A 140 11.02 8.38 -4.23
CA TYR A 140 10.94 9.54 -5.13
C TYR A 140 12.12 10.50 -4.96
N THR A 141 12.47 10.86 -3.72
CA THR A 141 13.47 11.91 -3.47
C THR A 141 14.90 11.48 -3.82
N GLU A 142 15.17 10.17 -3.80
CA GLU A 142 16.45 9.58 -4.17
C GLU A 142 16.42 8.88 -5.54
N ASP A 143 15.32 8.98 -6.30
CA ASP A 143 15.19 8.46 -7.67
C ASP A 143 15.47 6.93 -7.78
N TRP A 144 14.79 6.12 -6.96
CA TRP A 144 15.03 4.67 -6.89
C TRP A 144 14.49 3.91 -8.11
N ILE A 145 13.39 4.38 -8.71
CA ILE A 145 12.71 3.77 -9.87
C ILE A 145 12.26 4.84 -10.85
#